data_AF-A0A2N3DX23-F1
#
_entry.id   AF-A0A2N3DX23-F1
#
_cell.length_a   1.000
_cell.length_b   1.000
_cell.length_c   1.000
_cell.angle_alpha   90.00
_cell.angle_beta   90.00
_cell.angle_gamma   90.00
#
_symmetry.space_group_name_H-M   'P 1'
#
loop_
_entity.id
_entity.type
_entity.pdbx_description
1 polymer ?
#
loop_
_entity_poly.entity_id
_entity_poly.type
_entity_poly.pdbx_seq_one_letter_code
_entity_poly.pdbx_strand_id
1 'polypeptide(L)' 'GAIRALVDQVTLVPENGELTIVLKGDLAAMLSFAANKKPGSISGTGLLASQVSLVAGVGFEPTTFRL' A
#
# COMPACT_ATOMS: atom_id res chain seq x y z
N GLY A 1 0.80 13.27 -17.82
CA GLY A 1 2.05 13.29 -17.04
C GLY A 1 2.02 12.17 -16.02
N ALA A 2 3.16 11.53 -15.73
CA ALA A 2 3.25 10.30 -14.94
C ALA A 2 2.54 10.38 -13.57
N ILE A 3 2.67 11.49 -12.85
CA ILE A 3 2.03 11.67 -11.54
C ILE A 3 0.50 11.74 -11.63
N ARG A 4 -0.05 12.39 -12.67
CA ARG A 4 -1.50 12.48 -12.86
C ARG A 4 -2.14 11.13 -13.20
N ALA A 5 -1.35 10.20 -13.75
CA ALA A 5 -1.83 8.85 -14.05
C ALA A 5 -2.08 8.01 -12.78
N LEU A 6 -1.53 8.42 -11.63
CA LEU A 6 -1.71 7.73 -10.34
C LEU A 6 -2.94 8.22 -9.57
N VAL A 7 -3.71 9.15 -10.14
CA VAL A 7 -4.87 9.78 -9.51
C VAL A 7 -6.13 9.41 -10.28
N ASP A 8 -6.96 8.59 -9.66
CA ASP A 8 -8.24 8.15 -10.25
C ASP A 8 -9.33 9.19 -10.02
N GLN A 9 -9.34 9.82 -8.85
CA GLN A 9 -10.37 10.79 -8.47
C GLN A 9 -9.85 11.80 -7.44
N VAL A 10 -10.35 13.03 -7.57
CA VAL A 10 -10.19 14.11 -6.61
C VAL A 10 -11.57 14.60 -6.22
N THR A 11 -11.90 14.55 -4.93
CA THR A 11 -13.17 15.05 -4.39
C THR A 11 -12.90 16.22 -3.44
N LEU A 12 -13.66 17.30 -3.60
CA LEU A 12 -13.63 18.46 -2.73
C LEU A 12 -14.86 18.38 -1.81
N VAL A 13 -14.62 18.32 -0.51
CA VAL A 13 -15.66 18.21 0.51
C VAL A 13 -15.62 19.47 1.36
N PRO A 14 -16.59 20.39 1.24
CA PRO A 14 -16.70 21.51 2.15
C PRO A 14 -17.22 21.04 3.51
N GLU A 15 -16.51 21.41 4.58
CA GLU A 15 -16.86 21.07 5.97
C GLU A 15 -16.62 22.30 6.86
N ASN A 16 -17.66 22.79 7.54
CA ASN A 16 -17.57 23.89 8.51
C ASN A 16 -16.85 25.17 8.01
N GLY A 17 -16.93 25.47 6.71
CA GLY A 17 -16.25 26.63 6.11
C GLY A 17 -14.81 26.36 5.66
N GLU A 18 -14.32 25.13 5.84
CA GLU A 18 -13.04 24.64 5.32
C GLU A 18 -13.29 23.70 4.13
N LEU A 19 -12.31 23.60 3.22
CA LEU A 19 -12.40 22.73 2.05
C LEU A 19 -11.41 21.57 2.17
N THR A 20 -11.94 20.38 2.41
CA THR A 20 -11.15 19.15 2.51
C THR A 20 -10.98 18.51 1.13
N ILE A 21 -9.77 18.03 0.83
CA ILE A 21 -9.46 17.32 -0.42
C ILE A 21 -9.32 15.83 -0.12
N VAL A 22 -10.07 15.01 -0.83
CA VAL A 22 -9.99 13.55 -0.77
C VAL A 22 -9.44 13.03 -2.09
N LEU A 23 -8.33 12.28 -2.02
CA LEU A 23 -7.68 11.66 -3.18
C LEU A 23 -7.97 10.15 -3.21
N LYS A 24 -8.20 9.60 -4.42
CA LYS A 24 -8.30 8.16 -4.68
C LYS A 24 -7.33 7.76 -5.80
N GLY A 25 -6.74 6.57 -5.67
CA GLY A 25 -5.78 5.98 -6.60
C GLY A 25 -4.48 5.58 -5.91
N ASP A 26 -3.49 5.16 -6.69
CA ASP A 26 -2.19 4.68 -6.19
C ASP A 26 -1.44 5.76 -5.40
N LEU A 27 -1.59 7.03 -5.79
CA LEU A 27 -0.99 8.14 -5.05
C LEU A 27 -1.53 8.24 -3.61
N ALA A 28 -2.83 7.98 -3.39
CA ALA A 28 -3.42 8.01 -2.06
C ALA A 28 -2.89 6.87 -1.18
N ALA A 29 -2.65 5.70 -1.75
CA ALA A 29 -2.05 4.57 -1.05
C ALA A 29 -0.60 4.86 -0.64
N MET A 30 0.21 5.42 -1.55
CA MET A 30 1.60 5.83 -1.27
C MET A 30 1.68 6.88 -0.15
N LEU A 31 0.83 7.91 -0.19
CA LEU A 31 0.80 8.95 0.84
C LEU A 31 0.35 8.40 2.20
N SER A 32 -0.65 7.51 2.22
CA SER A 32 -1.12 6.88 3.47
C SER A 32 -0.02 6.03 4.12
N PHE A 33 0.72 5.28 3.31
CA PHE A 33 1.87 4.49 3.75
C PHE A 33 3.00 5.39 4.30
N ALA A 34 3.39 6.42 3.54
CA ALA A 34 4.46 7.35 3.94
C ALA A 34 4.13 8.12 5.22
N ALA A 35 2.86 8.45 5.44
CA ALA A 35 2.40 9.15 6.64
C ALA A 35 2.35 8.27 7.91
N ASN A 36 2.73 6.99 7.83
CA ASN A 36 2.60 6.01 8.92
C ASN A 36 1.16 5.92 9.49
N LYS A 37 0.19 6.38 8.71
CA LYS A 37 -1.21 6.37 9.12
C LYS A 37 -1.71 4.96 8.84
N LYS A 38 -2.14 4.23 9.88
CA LYS A 38 -2.81 2.94 9.71
C LYS A 38 -3.86 3.13 8.63
N PRO A 39 -3.76 2.43 7.50
CA PRO A 39 -4.74 2.60 6.45
C PRO A 39 -6.09 2.22 7.04
N GLY A 40 -7.05 3.14 7.02
CA GLY A 40 -8.44 2.78 7.28
C GLY A 40 -8.79 1.71 6.25
N SER A 41 -8.93 0.46 6.72
CA SER A 41 -9.14 -0.78 5.94
C SER A 41 -9.05 -0.58 4.42
N ILE A 42 -7.85 -0.75 3.87
CA ILE A 42 -7.70 -0.94 2.42
C ILE A 42 -8.22 -2.36 2.13
N SER A 43 -9.54 -2.53 2.16
CA SER A 43 -10.22 -3.66 1.53
C SER A 43 -10.27 -3.37 0.03
N GLY A 44 -9.11 -3.42 -0.60
CA GLY A 44 -8.92 -3.05 -2.00
C GLY A 44 -7.75 -3.86 -2.55
N THR A 45 -8.11 -5.00 -3.14
CA THR A 45 -7.28 -5.84 -4.00
C THR A 45 -6.44 -4.96 -4.94
N GLY A 46 -5.12 -4.89 -4.75
CA GLY A 46 -4.29 -4.17 -5.73
C GLY A 46 -2.84 -3.92 -5.38
N LEU A 47 -2.52 -3.43 -4.17
CA LEU A 47 -1.14 -2.97 -3.89
C LEU A 47 -0.51 -3.54 -2.62
N LEU A 48 -1.29 -4.16 -1.73
CA LEU A 48 -0.78 -4.72 -0.45
C LEU A 48 -0.99 -6.24 -0.31
N ALA A 49 -1.51 -6.91 -1.35
CA ALA A 49 -1.87 -8.32 -1.32
C ALA A 49 -0.72 -9.27 -1.71
N SER A 50 0.50 -9.02 -1.23
CA SER A 50 1.53 -10.06 -1.07
C SER A 50 2.75 -9.47 -0.37
N GLN A 51 2.67 -9.27 0.94
CA GLN A 51 3.88 -9.40 1.75
C GLN A 51 4.14 -10.91 1.92
N VAL A 52 4.75 -11.51 0.91
CA VAL A 52 5.26 -12.88 0.99
C VAL A 52 6.60 -12.81 1.71
N SER A 53 6.67 -13.42 2.89
CA SER A 53 7.96 -13.69 3.53
C SER A 53 8.69 -14.74 2.70
N LEU A 54 9.71 -14.31 1.95
CA LEU A 54 10.68 -15.22 1.34
C LEU A 54 11.68 -15.61 2.43
N VAL A 55 11.58 -16.81 2.96
CA VAL A 55 12.68 -17.44 3.70
C VAL A 55 13.74 -17.79 2.66
N ALA A 56 14.86 -17.07 2.67
CA ALA A 56 16.10 -17.59 2.09
C ALA A 56 16.33 -18.93 2.80
N GLY A 57 16.37 -20.01 2.02
CA GLY A 57 16.29 -21.37 2.54
C GLY A 57 17.16 -21.64 3.76
N VAL A 58 16.86 -22.76 4.42
CA VAL A 58 17.94 -23.56 5.00
C VAL A 58 19.11 -23.54 4.02
N GLY A 59 20.32 -23.27 4.53
CA GLY A 59 21.50 -23.03 3.71
C GLY A 59 21.60 -24.01 2.53
N PHE A 60 22.23 -23.55 1.44
CA PHE A 60 22.45 -24.28 0.20
C PHE A 60 23.33 -25.56 0.33
N GLU A 61 23.33 -26.21 1.50
CA GLU A 61 23.92 -27.52 1.75
C GLU A 61 22.80 -28.54 1.98
N PRO A 62 22.88 -29.75 1.40
CA PRO A 62 21.94 -30.81 1.73
C PRO A 62 21.97 -31.05 3.24
N THR A 63 20.87 -30.77 3.94
CA THR A 63 20.65 -31.29 5.29
C THR A 63 20.46 -32.80 5.17
N THR A 64 21.57 -33.52 5.13
CA THR A 64 21.57 -34.97 5.36
C THR A 64 21.04 -35.17 6.78
N PHE A 65 19.78 -35.57 6.85
CA PHE A 65 19.20 -36.22 8.01
C PHE A 65 20.00 -37.49 8.31
N ARG A 66 20.56 -37.61 9.51
CA ARG A 66 21.06 -38.88 10.04
C ARG A 66 20.18 -39.26 11.24
N LEU A 67 19.56 -40.43 11.14
CA LEU A 67 19.00 -41.22 12.25
C LEU A 67 20.14 -41.79 13.10
#